data_AF-A0A7S0PNE4-F1
#
_entry.id   AF-A0A7S0PNE4-F1
#
_cell.length_a   1.000
_cell.length_b   1.000
_cell.length_c   1.000
_cell.angle_alpha   90.00
_cell.angle_beta   90.00
_cell.angle_gamma   90.00
#
_symmetry.space_group_name_H-M   'P 1'
#
loop_
_entity.id
_entity.type
_entity.pdbx_description
1 polymer ?
#
loop_
_entity_poly.entity_id
_entity_poly.type
_entity_poly.pdbx_seq_one_letter_code
_entity_poly.pdbx_strand_id
1 'polypeptide(L)'
;PGHTPVAYPPPRGRAGWRGIERRAMADERDSGAASGSATDNPARLRWAVNTERWSPSGDHEGAEFRFLLSLLPQHEREECLKFVHMPDKKRALVSRLLQRAACARVTSAPHASIEIRRTK
;
A
#
# COMPACT_ATOMS: atom_id res chain seq x y z
N PRO A 1 -21.95 8.92 40.69
CA PRO A 1 -21.95 10.08 39.76
C PRO A 1 -20.59 10.23 39.06
N GLY A 2 -20.35 9.89 37.80
CA GLY A 2 -21.15 9.44 36.67
C GLY A 2 -20.19 9.54 35.47
N HIS A 3 -19.50 8.45 35.14
CA HIS A 3 -18.64 8.40 33.94
C HIS A 3 -19.49 7.92 32.76
N THR A 4 -19.73 8.80 31.80
CA THR A 4 -20.25 8.46 30.48
C THR A 4 -19.14 7.82 29.64
N PRO A 5 -19.36 6.61 29.06
CA PRO A 5 -18.44 6.08 28.07
C PRO A 5 -18.69 6.76 26.72
N VAL A 6 -17.63 7.23 26.08
CA VAL A 6 -17.65 7.74 24.70
C VAL A 6 -17.92 6.57 23.75
N ALA A 7 -19.13 6.52 23.19
CA ALA A 7 -19.50 5.57 22.15
C ALA A 7 -18.92 6.00 20.81
N TYR A 8 -17.97 5.22 20.27
CA TYR A 8 -17.53 5.38 18.88
C TYR A 8 -18.58 4.79 17.94
N PRO A 9 -19.00 5.50 16.88
CA PRO A 9 -19.91 4.95 15.90
C PRO A 9 -19.23 3.80 15.12
N PRO A 10 -19.99 2.74 14.78
CA PRO A 10 -19.44 1.63 13.99
C PRO A 10 -19.09 2.11 12.57
N PRO A 11 -18.02 1.57 11.95
CA PRO A 11 -17.73 1.84 10.56
C PRO A 11 -18.88 1.32 9.68
N ARG A 12 -19.53 2.25 8.99
CA ARG A 12 -20.52 1.93 7.95
C ARG A 12 -19.82 1.25 6.79
N GLY A 13 -20.26 0.03 6.46
CA GLY A 13 -19.96 -0.63 5.20
C GLY A 13 -18.98 -1.80 5.33
N ARG A 14 -19.49 -2.96 5.76
CA ARG A 14 -18.94 -4.24 5.31
C ARG A 14 -19.43 -4.49 3.89
N ALA A 15 -18.52 -4.76 2.97
CA ALA A 15 -18.79 -5.65 1.84
C ALA A 15 -17.49 -6.35 1.43
N GLY A 16 -17.45 -7.65 1.69
CA GLY A 16 -16.74 -8.62 0.86
C GLY A 16 -15.21 -8.59 0.83
N TRP A 17 -14.58 -9.14 1.86
CA TRP A 17 -13.34 -9.89 1.62
C TRP A 17 -13.73 -11.21 0.94
N ARG A 18 -13.52 -11.29 -0.37
CA ARG A 18 -13.41 -12.57 -1.08
C ARG A 18 -12.34 -12.47 -2.15
N GLY A 19 -11.44 -13.46 -2.10
CA GLY A 19 -10.90 -14.12 -3.28
C GLY A 19 -10.06 -13.27 -4.22
N ILE A 20 -8.75 -13.51 -4.17
CA ILE A 20 -7.92 -13.44 -5.38
C ILE A 20 -8.46 -14.51 -6.33
N GLU A 21 -9.35 -14.15 -7.26
CA GLU A 21 -9.70 -15.04 -8.37
C GLU A 21 -9.63 -14.29 -9.70
N ARG A 22 -8.68 -14.74 -10.52
CA ARG A 22 -8.68 -14.56 -11.96
C ARG A 22 -9.99 -15.10 -12.52
N ARG A 23 -10.70 -14.32 -13.33
CA ARG A 23 -11.43 -14.90 -14.47
C ARG A 23 -11.59 -13.89 -15.60
N ALA A 24 -11.14 -14.31 -16.77
CA ALA A 24 -11.37 -13.69 -18.05
C ALA A 24 -12.78 -14.02 -18.59
N MET A 25 -13.19 -13.22 -19.58
CA MET A 25 -14.19 -13.46 -20.65
C MET A 25 -15.66 -13.02 -20.43
N ALA A 26 -16.08 -12.24 -21.46
CA ALA A 26 -17.39 -12.16 -22.13
C ALA A 26 -18.51 -11.23 -21.60
N ASP A 27 -18.75 -10.18 -22.41
CA ASP A 27 -20.01 -9.65 -22.96
C ASP A 27 -21.32 -9.88 -22.18
N GLU A 28 -22.03 -8.79 -21.83
CA GLU A 28 -23.35 -8.44 -22.39
C GLU A 28 -23.83 -7.11 -21.76
N ARG A 29 -24.46 -6.25 -22.56
CA ARG A 29 -25.00 -4.93 -22.21
C ARG A 29 -26.27 -5.04 -21.36
N ASP A 30 -26.43 -4.16 -20.36
CA ASP A 30 -27.72 -3.52 -20.10
C ASP A 30 -27.53 -2.17 -19.39
N SER A 31 -28.39 -1.21 -19.77
CA SER A 31 -28.27 0.22 -19.52
C SER A 31 -29.14 0.64 -18.32
N GLY A 32 -28.52 1.22 -17.29
CA GLY A 32 -29.23 1.82 -16.16
C GLY A 32 -28.47 3.02 -15.63
N ALA A 33 -29.01 4.22 -15.85
CA ALA A 33 -28.41 5.49 -15.45
C ALA A 33 -28.21 5.57 -13.92
N ALA A 34 -26.95 5.63 -13.51
CA ALA A 34 -26.55 6.19 -12.21
C ALA A 34 -25.52 7.29 -12.45
N SER A 35 -26.00 8.53 -12.26
CA SER A 35 -25.27 9.75 -11.92
C SER A 35 -23.75 9.62 -11.82
N GLY A 36 -23.04 10.19 -12.82
CA GLY A 36 -21.61 10.48 -12.77
C GLY A 36 -20.74 9.32 -12.34
N SER A 37 -20.53 8.33 -13.22
CA SER A 37 -19.44 7.36 -13.04
C SER A 37 -18.13 8.14 -13.00
N ALA A 38 -17.64 8.47 -11.80
CA ALA A 38 -16.28 8.91 -11.60
C ALA A 38 -15.42 7.76 -12.10
N THR A 39 -15.02 7.84 -13.38
CA THR A 39 -14.20 6.85 -14.06
C THR A 39 -13.15 6.39 -13.08
N ASP A 40 -13.18 5.09 -12.77
CA ASP A 40 -12.24 4.52 -11.84
C ASP A 40 -10.87 4.57 -12.51
N ASN A 41 -10.17 5.69 -12.29
CA ASN A 41 -8.85 5.86 -12.84
C ASN A 41 -7.99 4.78 -12.19
N PRO A 42 -7.37 3.87 -12.95
CA PRO A 42 -6.57 2.78 -12.38
C PRO A 42 -5.42 3.29 -11.50
N ALA A 43 -5.00 4.55 -11.69
CA ALA A 43 -4.02 5.24 -10.86
C ALA A 43 -4.55 5.77 -9.51
N ARG A 44 -5.86 5.71 -9.25
CA ARG A 44 -6.49 6.16 -8.01
C ARG A 44 -6.41 5.08 -6.94
N LEU A 45 -5.23 4.91 -6.36
CA LEU A 45 -4.96 3.92 -5.31
C LEU A 45 -5.06 4.55 -3.92
N ARG A 46 -5.79 3.89 -3.00
CA ARG A 46 -5.94 4.30 -1.60
C ARG A 46 -5.47 3.19 -0.69
N TRP A 47 -4.19 3.20 -0.34
CA TRP A 47 -3.56 2.18 0.51
C TRP A 47 -3.15 2.76 1.85
N ALA A 48 -3.33 1.98 2.91
CA ALA A 48 -2.85 2.29 4.25
C ALA A 48 -2.25 1.02 4.85
N VAL A 49 -1.12 1.16 5.53
CA VAL A 49 -0.43 0.05 6.20
C VAL A 49 -0.13 0.45 7.63
N ASN A 50 -0.54 -0.38 8.58
CA ASN A 50 -0.18 -0.21 9.98
C ASN A 50 1.23 -0.79 10.20
N THR A 51 2.22 0.08 10.33
CA THR A 51 3.62 -0.30 10.56
C THR A 51 3.96 -0.52 12.03
N GLU A 52 3.08 -0.15 12.96
CA GLU A 52 3.26 -0.36 14.40
C GLU A 52 3.04 -1.81 14.79
N ARG A 53 2.10 -2.49 14.12
CA ARG A 53 1.81 -3.92 14.34
C ARG A 53 2.78 -4.87 13.65
N TRP A 54 3.66 -4.35 12.79
CA TRP A 54 4.67 -5.15 12.11
C TRP A 54 5.99 -5.10 12.87
N SER A 55 6.40 -6.25 13.39
CA SER A 55 7.61 -6.42 14.21
C SER A 55 8.54 -7.43 13.53
N PRO A 56 9.41 -6.98 12.61
CA PRO A 56 10.32 -7.90 11.92
C PRO A 56 11.29 -8.54 12.90
N SER A 57 11.51 -9.85 12.77
CA SER A 57 12.40 -10.60 13.64
C SER A 57 13.84 -10.09 13.50
N GLY A 58 14.44 -9.57 14.57
CA GLY A 58 15.81 -9.03 14.55
C GLY A 58 15.94 -7.56 14.11
N ASP A 59 14.83 -6.81 14.08
CA ASP A 59 14.80 -5.38 13.73
C ASP A 59 15.53 -5.05 12.41
N HIS A 60 16.53 -4.16 12.45
CA HIS A 60 17.24 -3.65 11.28
C HIS A 60 18.28 -4.63 10.74
N GLU A 61 18.69 -5.60 11.56
CA GLU A 61 19.57 -6.70 11.14
C GLU A 61 18.77 -7.96 10.78
N GLY A 62 17.47 -7.93 11.04
CA GLY A 62 16.53 -9.00 10.78
C GLY A 62 16.50 -9.42 9.32
N ALA A 63 16.43 -10.73 9.09
CA ALA A 63 16.38 -11.30 7.74
C ALA A 63 15.21 -10.74 6.92
N GLU A 64 14.04 -10.54 7.56
CA GLU A 64 12.86 -9.98 6.90
C GLU A 64 13.08 -8.53 6.44
N PHE A 65 13.60 -7.67 7.32
CA PHE A 65 13.87 -6.28 6.99
C PHE A 65 14.92 -6.17 5.87
N ARG A 66 16.00 -6.95 5.97
CA ARG A 66 17.06 -6.99 4.95
C ARG A 66 16.55 -7.52 3.61
N PHE A 67 15.71 -8.55 3.63
CA PHE A 67 15.07 -9.09 2.43
C PHE A 67 14.21 -8.03 1.74
N LEU A 68 13.29 -7.39 2.48
CA LEU A 68 12.44 -6.34 1.93
C LEU A 68 13.23 -5.14 1.42
N LEU A 69 14.28 -4.75 2.15
CA LEU A 69 15.19 -3.69 1.72
C LEU A 69 15.90 -4.07 0.42
N SER A 70 16.28 -5.34 0.22
CA SER A 70 16.94 -5.81 -0.99
C SER A 70 16.09 -5.67 -2.26
N LEU A 71 14.76 -5.60 -2.13
CA LEU A 71 13.84 -5.38 -3.24
C LEU A 71 13.88 -3.94 -3.79
N LEU A 72 14.51 -3.01 -3.07
CA LEU A 72 14.66 -1.63 -3.50
C LEU A 72 15.99 -1.43 -4.23
N PRO A 73 16.03 -0.50 -5.21
CA PRO A 73 17.28 -0.07 -5.82
C PRO A 73 18.16 0.65 -4.79
N GLN A 74 19.47 0.67 -5.04
CA GLN A 74 20.46 1.12 -4.05
C GLN A 74 20.19 2.50 -3.47
N HIS A 75 19.84 3.49 -4.31
CA HIS A 75 19.56 4.85 -3.86
C HIS A 75 18.38 4.94 -2.88
N GLU A 76 17.30 4.17 -3.11
CA GLU A 76 16.15 4.11 -2.19
C GLU A 76 16.50 3.37 -0.90
N ARG A 77 17.35 2.33 -0.97
CA ARG A 77 17.83 1.61 0.22
C ARG A 77 18.59 2.54 1.15
N GLU A 78 19.51 3.32 0.59
CA GLU A 78 20.32 4.30 1.34
C GLU A 78 19.42 5.34 2.00
N GLU A 79 18.38 5.82 1.32
CA GLU A 79 17.40 6.73 1.93
C GLU A 79 16.64 6.11 3.11
N CYS A 80 16.24 4.83 3.02
CA CYS A 80 15.57 4.13 4.12
C CYS A 80 16.50 3.92 5.32
N LEU A 81 17.80 3.75 5.08
CA LEU A 81 18.81 3.52 6.12
C LEU A 81 19.26 4.81 6.83
N LYS A 82 18.99 6.00 6.28
CA LYS A 82 19.33 7.30 6.91
C LYS A 82 18.57 7.56 8.21
N PHE A 83 17.41 6.95 8.41
CA PHE A 83 16.62 7.14 9.62
C PHE A 83 17.30 6.48 10.83
N VAL A 84 17.28 7.14 11.98
CA VAL A 84 17.87 6.58 13.21
C VAL A 84 16.93 5.55 13.84
N HIS A 85 15.66 5.91 14.00
CA HIS A 85 14.69 5.09 14.71
C HIS A 85 14.06 4.02 13.82
N MET A 86 13.92 2.80 14.36
CA MET A 86 13.34 1.66 13.65
C MET A 86 11.91 1.89 13.13
N PRO A 87 10.99 2.55 13.88
CA PRO A 87 9.67 2.89 13.35
C PRO A 87 9.73 3.72 12.06
N ASP A 88 10.65 4.68 11.99
CA ASP A 88 10.83 5.53 10.80
C ASP A 88 11.44 4.74 9.64
N LYS A 89 12.43 3.89 9.92
CA LYS A 89 12.98 2.95 8.92
C LYS A 89 11.88 2.07 8.31
N LYS A 90 11.01 1.49 9.14
CA LYS A 90 9.86 0.68 8.70
C LYS A 90 8.91 1.48 7.83
N ARG A 91 8.55 2.70 8.26
CA ARG A 91 7.66 3.59 7.51
C ARG A 91 8.25 3.98 6.16
N ALA A 92 9.54 4.30 6.11
CA ALA A 92 10.24 4.63 4.88
C ALA A 92 10.27 3.45 3.91
N LEU A 93 10.68 2.27 4.38
CA LEU A 93 10.73 1.04 3.59
C LEU A 93 9.36 0.68 3.00
N VAL A 94 8.33 0.64 3.85
CA VAL A 94 6.96 0.32 3.42
C VAL A 94 6.44 1.36 2.43
N SER A 95 6.72 2.65 2.65
CA SER A 95 6.33 3.71 1.72
C SER A 95 6.93 3.51 0.34
N ARG A 96 8.23 3.19 0.24
CA ARG A 96 8.90 2.92 -1.04
C ARG A 96 8.34 1.67 -1.73
N LEU A 97 8.14 0.58 -1.00
CA LEU A 97 7.54 -0.63 -1.54
C LEU A 97 6.12 -0.38 -2.07
N LEU A 98 5.30 0.39 -1.35
CA LEU A 98 3.96 0.75 -1.80
C LEU A 98 3.98 1.64 -3.05
N GLN A 99 4.87 2.64 -3.12
CA GLN A 99 4.99 3.48 -4.31
C GLN A 99 5.35 2.63 -5.54
N ARG A 100 6.29 1.70 -5.39
CA ARG A 100 6.72 0.82 -6.48
C ARG A 100 5.64 -0.18 -6.90
N ALA A 101 4.94 -0.77 -5.93
CA ALA A 101 3.80 -1.64 -6.20
C ALA A 101 2.66 -0.88 -6.91
N ALA A 102 2.43 0.39 -6.54
CA ALA A 102 1.47 1.26 -7.19
C ALA A 102 1.85 1.51 -8.66
N CYS A 103 3.11 1.88 -8.92
CA CYS A 103 3.62 2.06 -10.27
C CYS A 103 3.48 0.77 -11.09
N ALA A 104 3.95 -0.37 -10.59
CA ALA A 104 3.87 -1.65 -11.29
C ALA A 104 2.41 -2.03 -11.63
N ARG A 105 1.46 -1.78 -10.72
CA ARG A 105 0.03 -2.05 -10.94
C ARG A 105 -0.58 -1.19 -12.04
N VAL A 106 -0.17 0.08 -12.14
CA VAL A 106 -0.78 1.05 -13.06
C VAL A 106 -0.11 1.02 -14.44
N THR A 107 1.22 0.85 -14.48
CA THR A 107 1.99 0.90 -15.73
C THR A 107 2.24 -0.47 -16.33
N SER A 108 1.97 -1.56 -15.59
CA SER A 108 2.39 -2.93 -15.95
C SER A 108 3.90 -3.07 -16.15
N ALA A 109 4.71 -2.09 -15.70
CA ALA A 109 6.15 -2.15 -15.81
C ALA A 109 6.74 -3.09 -14.74
N PRO A 110 7.82 -3.83 -15.05
CA PRO A 110 8.55 -4.61 -14.07
C PRO A 110 8.97 -3.76 -12.88
N HIS A 111 8.94 -4.34 -11.67
CA HIS A 111 9.39 -3.65 -10.46
C HIS A 111 10.78 -3.04 -10.69
N ALA A 112 11.76 -3.80 -11.15
CA ALA A 112 13.13 -3.31 -11.35
C ALA A 112 13.29 -2.10 -12.30
N SER A 113 12.37 -1.86 -13.24
CA SER A 113 12.49 -0.78 -14.23
C SER A 113 11.83 0.54 -13.81
N ILE A 114 11.14 0.56 -12.67
CA ILE A 114 10.46 1.75 -12.16
C ILE A 114 11.48 2.71 -11.54
N GLU A 115 11.58 3.91 -12.10
CA GLU A 115 12.42 5.00 -11.57
C GLU A 115 11.54 6.07 -10.91
N ILE A 116 11.72 6.26 -9.60
CA ILE A 116 10.98 7.26 -8.81
C ILE A 116 11.92 8.39 -8.43
N ARG A 117 11.69 9.58 -8.99
CA ARG A 117 12.48 10.79 -8.68
C ARG A 117 11.69 11.73 -7.78
N ARG A 118 12.41 12.51 -6.97
CA ARG A 118 11.83 13.59 -6.16
C ARG A 118 11.97 14.91 -6.91
N THR A 119 10.91 15.71 -6.93
CA THR A 119 10.97 17.10 -7.42
C THR A 119 11.75 17.97 -6.43
N LYS A 120 12.50 18.95 -6.94
CA LYS A 120 13.15 19.99 -6.14
C LYS A 120 12.16 21.08 -5.76
#